data_AF-A0A5Q6RRV8-F1
#
_entry.id   AF-A0A5Q6RRV8-F1
#
_cell.length_a   1.000
_cell.length_b   1.000
_cell.length_c   1.000
_cell.angle_alpha   90.00
_cell.angle_beta   90.00
_cell.angle_gamma   90.00
#
_symmetry.space_group_name_H-M   'P 1'
#
loop_
_entity.id
_entity.type
_entity.pdbx_description
1 polymer ?
#
loop_
_entity_poly.entity_id
_entity_poly.type
_entity_poly.pdbx_seq_one_letter_code
_entity_poly.pdbx_strand_id
1 'polypeptide(L)'
;MATTAGPAEAAPRPLVKIKKIKTKTAPYEGKALVKPVVRVRGQVKVLSKTLTVKRGKKVITRNRAKVRLNPGTYRVKTRVKFQRWTVVDGVREYSTVKTRVKSQKLKVKAGQRPNRTDPISTWDCPSWAPIKGNGDSMIYHMPEQSFYDRTKPEECFRTEGAAVAAGYRKSKV
;
A
#
# COMPACT_ATOMS: atom_id res chain seq x y z
N MET A 1 8.86 -56.56 23.20
CA MET A 1 8.48 -55.14 23.06
C MET A 1 9.43 -54.50 22.05
N ALA A 2 9.06 -54.46 20.76
CA ALA A 2 9.89 -53.87 19.71
C ALA A 2 9.53 -52.40 19.56
N THR A 3 10.40 -51.51 20.02
CA THR A 3 10.26 -50.07 19.85
C THR A 3 10.55 -49.73 18.38
N THR A 4 9.52 -49.65 17.55
CA THR A 4 9.63 -49.08 16.22
C THR A 4 9.98 -47.60 16.35
N ALA A 5 11.24 -47.25 16.09
CA ALA A 5 11.66 -45.88 15.91
C ALA A 5 10.85 -45.28 14.76
N GLY A 6 9.92 -44.36 15.09
CA GLY A 6 9.21 -43.58 14.09
C GLY A 6 10.22 -42.87 13.17
N PRO A 7 9.94 -42.74 11.87
CA PRO A 7 10.88 -42.11 10.94
C PRO A 7 11.24 -40.73 11.49
N ALA A 8 12.54 -40.52 11.76
CA ALA A 8 13.11 -39.27 12.21
C ALA A 8 12.44 -38.14 11.42
N GLU A 9 11.70 -37.28 12.13
CA GLU A 9 10.94 -36.19 11.55
C GLU A 9 11.90 -35.35 10.70
N ALA A 10 11.89 -35.62 9.40
CA ALA A 10 12.85 -35.04 8.48
C ALA A 10 12.79 -33.53 8.64
N ALA A 11 13.87 -32.93 9.14
CA ALA A 11 13.96 -31.52 9.45
C ALA A 11 13.21 -30.72 8.39
N PRO A 12 12.24 -29.86 8.76
CA PRO A 12 11.24 -29.35 7.85
C PRO A 12 11.89 -28.79 6.59
N ARG A 13 11.59 -29.41 5.44
CA ARG A 13 12.27 -29.13 4.17
C ARG A 13 12.41 -27.62 3.96
N PRO A 14 13.63 -27.09 3.80
CA PRO A 14 13.85 -25.66 3.75
C PRO A 14 13.05 -25.01 2.60
N LEU A 15 12.08 -24.15 2.94
CA LEU A 15 11.08 -23.64 2.00
C LEU A 15 11.20 -22.13 1.84
N VAL A 16 11.36 -21.67 0.60
CA VAL A 16 11.23 -20.26 0.22
C VAL A 16 10.00 -20.11 -0.66
N LYS A 17 8.93 -19.54 -0.11
CA LYS A 17 7.67 -19.30 -0.83
C LYS A 17 7.44 -17.81 -1.01
N ILE A 18 7.44 -17.34 -2.26
CA ILE A 18 7.05 -15.96 -2.58
C ILE A 18 5.52 -15.87 -2.46
N LYS A 19 5.04 -15.05 -1.52
CA LYS A 19 3.61 -14.84 -1.27
C LYS A 19 3.03 -13.83 -2.25
N LYS A 20 1.70 -13.87 -2.42
CA LYS A 20 0.97 -12.87 -3.19
C LYS A 20 1.03 -11.53 -2.48
N ILE A 21 1.41 -10.47 -3.20
CA ILE A 21 1.30 -9.10 -2.70
C ILE A 21 -0.19 -8.74 -2.81
N LYS A 22 -0.85 -8.50 -1.67
CA LYS A 22 -2.25 -8.04 -1.64
C LYS A 22 -2.37 -6.68 -2.34
N THR A 23 -3.55 -6.39 -2.89
CA THR A 23 -3.93 -5.08 -3.41
C THR A 23 -3.54 -4.00 -2.40
N LYS A 24 -2.92 -2.92 -2.86
CA LYS A 24 -2.53 -1.78 -2.04
C LYS A 24 -3.38 -0.57 -2.42
N THR A 25 -3.76 0.24 -1.44
CA THR A 25 -4.38 1.53 -1.67
C THR A 25 -3.30 2.58 -1.51
N ALA A 26 -3.09 3.42 -2.53
CA ALA A 26 -2.22 4.58 -2.42
C ALA A 26 -2.93 5.69 -1.63
N PRO A 27 -2.22 6.63 -0.99
CA PRO A 27 -2.85 7.87 -0.51
C PRO A 27 -3.42 8.67 -1.69
N TYR A 28 -4.35 9.59 -1.43
CA TYR A 28 -4.85 10.52 -2.46
C TYR A 28 -3.67 11.27 -3.08
N GLU A 29 -3.60 11.29 -4.42
CA GLU A 29 -2.48 11.82 -5.22
C GLU A 29 -1.08 11.23 -4.90
N GLY A 30 -1.03 10.20 -4.07
CA GLY A 30 0.19 9.59 -3.58
C GLY A 30 0.58 8.31 -4.31
N LYS A 31 1.74 7.79 -3.91
CA LYS A 31 2.27 6.51 -4.41
C LYS A 31 2.17 5.44 -3.33
N ALA A 32 1.65 4.27 -3.67
CA ALA A 32 1.64 3.12 -2.77
C ALA A 32 3.04 2.48 -2.70
N LEU A 33 3.51 2.21 -1.48
CA LEU A 33 4.75 1.49 -1.25
C LEU A 33 4.52 -0.02 -1.41
N VAL A 34 5.25 -0.62 -2.34
CA VAL A 34 5.21 -2.05 -2.64
C VAL A 34 6.53 -2.70 -2.24
N LYS A 35 6.43 -3.72 -1.38
CA LYS A 35 7.55 -4.54 -0.90
C LYS A 35 7.33 -6.01 -1.29
N PRO A 36 8.41 -6.77 -1.56
CA PRO A 36 8.31 -8.20 -1.83
C PRO A 36 7.90 -8.95 -0.56
N VAL A 37 6.90 -9.83 -0.67
CA VAL A 37 6.46 -10.67 0.46
C VAL A 37 6.97 -12.08 0.25
N VAL A 38 7.86 -12.55 1.13
CA VAL A 38 8.50 -13.86 1.04
C VAL A 38 8.38 -14.56 2.39
N ARG A 39 7.90 -15.81 2.37
CA ARG A 39 7.93 -16.72 3.51
C ARG A 39 9.16 -17.60 3.40
N VAL A 40 9.95 -17.66 4.47
CA VAL A 40 11.12 -18.52 4.59
C VAL A 40 10.86 -19.45 5.77
N ARG A 41 11.19 -20.74 5.63
CA ARG A 41 11.12 -21.75 6.69
C ARG A 41 12.32 -22.68 6.58
N GLY A 42 12.79 -23.18 7.72
CA GLY A 42 13.94 -24.08 7.82
C GLY A 42 15.29 -23.37 7.63
N GLN A 43 16.34 -24.16 7.41
CA GLN A 43 17.72 -23.68 7.27
C GLN A 43 17.95 -23.01 5.91
N VAL A 44 17.57 -21.75 5.80
CA VAL A 44 17.72 -20.94 4.59
C VAL A 44 18.24 -19.55 4.92
N LYS A 45 19.28 -19.14 4.20
CA LYS A 45 19.80 -17.77 4.19
C LYS A 45 19.32 -17.05 2.92
N VAL A 46 18.52 -15.99 3.07
CA VAL A 46 18.10 -15.18 1.92
C VAL A 46 19.14 -14.11 1.65
N LEU A 47 19.77 -14.17 0.47
CA LEU A 47 20.81 -13.24 0.04
C LEU A 47 20.22 -11.95 -0.54
N SER A 48 19.18 -12.05 -1.38
CA SER A 48 18.55 -10.86 -1.95
C SER A 48 17.09 -11.05 -2.28
N LYS A 49 16.32 -9.96 -2.18
CA LYS A 49 14.91 -9.86 -2.54
C LYS A 49 14.74 -8.64 -3.42
N THR A 50 14.47 -8.85 -4.71
CA THR A 50 14.31 -7.75 -5.67
C THR A 50 12.99 -7.86 -6.42
N LEU A 51 12.47 -6.71 -6.83
CA LEU A 51 11.23 -6.53 -7.56
C LEU A 51 11.54 -5.88 -8.92
N THR A 52 10.89 -6.40 -9.95
CA THR A 52 10.81 -5.79 -11.27
C THR A 52 9.34 -5.55 -11.57
N VAL A 53 8.96 -4.31 -11.85
CA VAL A 53 7.57 -3.91 -12.07
C VAL A 53 7.39 -3.41 -13.49
N LYS A 54 6.37 -3.94 -14.17
CA LYS A 54 5.92 -3.49 -15.48
C LYS A 54 4.49 -2.95 -15.41
N ARG A 55 4.18 -1.94 -16.21
CA ARG A 55 2.82 -1.43 -16.45
C ARG A 55 2.54 -1.61 -17.93
N GLY A 56 1.69 -2.56 -18.29
CA GLY A 56 1.55 -3.00 -19.68
C GLY A 56 2.88 -3.51 -20.26
N LYS A 57 3.28 -2.97 -21.41
CA LYS A 57 4.56 -3.27 -22.08
C LYS A 57 5.76 -2.51 -21.46
N LYS A 58 5.52 -1.40 -20.75
CA LYS A 58 6.57 -0.53 -20.19
C LYS A 58 7.15 -1.10 -18.89
N VAL A 59 8.48 -1.14 -18.79
CA VAL A 59 9.18 -1.46 -17.53
C VAL A 59 9.27 -0.18 -16.69
N ILE A 60 8.61 -0.18 -15.53
CA ILE A 60 8.61 0.98 -14.62
C ILE A 60 9.85 0.94 -13.74
N THR A 61 10.22 -0.24 -13.24
CA THR A 61 11.44 -0.40 -12.46
C THR A 61 11.96 -1.84 -12.51
N ARG A 62 13.26 -2.03 -12.28
CA ARG A 62 13.93 -3.33 -12.31
C ARG A 62 14.86 -3.47 -11.11
N ASN A 63 14.91 -4.69 -10.56
CA ASN A 63 15.83 -5.09 -9.50
C ASN A 63 15.82 -4.21 -8.23
N ARG A 64 14.67 -3.66 -7.81
CA ARG A 64 14.57 -2.81 -6.60
C ARG A 64 14.07 -3.60 -5.39
N ALA A 65 14.57 -3.30 -4.19
CA ALA A 65 14.08 -3.93 -2.95
C ALA A 65 12.69 -3.42 -2.53
N LYS A 66 12.37 -2.16 -2.87
CA LYS A 66 11.08 -1.50 -2.64
C LYS A 66 10.75 -0.57 -3.82
N VAL A 67 9.48 -0.33 -4.07
CA VAL A 67 9.04 0.58 -5.15
C VAL A 67 7.78 1.35 -4.74
N ARG A 68 7.72 2.64 -5.11
CA ARG A 68 6.53 3.48 -4.97
C ARG A 68 5.81 3.50 -6.31
N LEU A 69 4.56 3.04 -6.35
CA LEU A 69 3.77 2.95 -7.58
C LEU A 69 2.53 3.84 -7.47
N ASN A 70 2.20 4.51 -8.56
CA ASN A 70 0.93 5.24 -8.69
C ASN A 70 -0.25 4.26 -8.67
N PRO A 71 -1.48 4.74 -8.48
CA PRO A 71 -2.67 3.95 -8.75
C PRO A 71 -2.67 3.37 -10.17
N GLY A 72 -3.04 2.10 -10.29
CA GLY A 72 -3.05 1.39 -11.56
C GLY A 72 -2.80 -0.12 -11.43
N THR A 73 -2.79 -0.78 -12.59
CA THR A 73 -2.54 -2.23 -12.67
C THR A 73 -1.11 -2.50 -13.14
N TYR A 74 -0.39 -3.32 -12.38
CA TYR A 74 1.01 -3.65 -12.61
C TYR A 74 1.25 -5.15 -12.66
N ARG A 75 2.33 -5.55 -13.34
CA ARG A 75 2.90 -6.89 -13.30
C ARG A 75 4.20 -6.83 -12.50
N VAL A 76 4.20 -7.47 -11.35
CA VAL A 76 5.32 -7.48 -10.40
C VAL A 76 6.01 -8.84 -10.47
N LYS A 77 7.26 -8.86 -10.91
CA LYS A 77 8.16 -10.02 -10.87
C LYS A 77 9.05 -9.88 -9.64
N THR A 78 8.88 -10.78 -8.68
CA THR A 78 9.74 -10.89 -7.50
C THR A 78 10.82 -11.93 -7.76
N ARG A 79 12.08 -11.59 -7.51
CA ARG A 79 13.22 -12.50 -7.55
C ARG A 79 13.82 -12.59 -6.16
N VAL A 80 14.02 -13.81 -5.69
CA VAL A 80 14.65 -14.11 -4.40
C VAL A 80 15.84 -15.02 -4.64
N LYS A 81 17.05 -14.57 -4.28
CA LYS A 81 18.24 -15.41 -4.21
C LYS A 81 18.42 -15.88 -2.77
N PHE A 82 18.63 -17.17 -2.58
CA PHE A 82 18.78 -17.79 -1.26
C PHE A 82 19.74 -18.98 -1.33
N GLN A 83 20.37 -19.30 -0.21
CA GLN A 83 21.15 -20.51 -0.01
C GLN A 83 20.51 -21.31 1.10
N ARG A 84 20.56 -22.63 1.00
CA ARG A 84 20.25 -23.51 2.14
C ARG A 84 21.53 -23.66 2.95
N TRP A 85 21.41 -23.92 4.24
CA TRP A 85 22.57 -24.29 5.03
C TRP A 85 22.29 -25.55 5.83
N THR A 86 23.34 -26.28 6.15
CA THR A 86 23.34 -27.45 7.03
C THR A 86 24.38 -27.22 8.11
N VAL A 87 24.21 -27.87 9.26
CA VAL A 87 25.25 -27.86 10.31
C VAL A 87 26.02 -29.15 10.18
N VAL A 88 27.32 -29.03 9.95
CA VAL A 88 28.28 -30.14 9.98
C VAL A 88 29.34 -29.72 10.99
N ASP A 89 29.52 -30.49 12.06
CA ASP A 89 30.51 -30.25 13.12
C ASP A 89 30.47 -28.83 13.73
N GLY A 90 29.27 -28.31 13.98
CA GLY A 90 29.06 -26.97 14.56
C GLY A 90 29.26 -25.82 13.57
N VAL A 91 29.69 -26.09 12.34
CA VAL A 91 29.89 -25.09 11.29
C VAL A 91 28.69 -25.08 10.33
N ARG A 92 28.27 -23.88 9.90
CA ARG A 92 27.22 -23.72 8.89
C ARG A 92 27.81 -23.85 7.49
N GLU A 93 27.54 -24.96 6.83
CA GLU A 93 27.84 -25.11 5.40
C GLU A 93 26.70 -24.58 4.54
N TYR A 94 27.02 -23.71 3.59
CA TYR A 94 26.03 -23.13 2.69
C TYR A 94 26.03 -23.82 1.33
N SER A 95 24.84 -24.20 0.85
CA SER A 95 24.66 -24.73 -0.49
C SER A 95 24.91 -23.67 -1.57
N THR A 96 24.91 -24.12 -2.83
CA THR A 96 24.84 -23.23 -4.00
C THR A 96 23.66 -22.26 -3.93
N VAL A 97 23.84 -21.08 -4.52
CA VAL A 97 22.82 -20.03 -4.57
C VAL A 97 21.66 -20.47 -5.45
N LYS A 98 20.50 -20.67 -4.83
CA LYS A 98 19.24 -20.97 -5.52
C LYS A 98 18.46 -19.69 -5.76
N THR A 99 17.81 -19.61 -6.92
CA THR A 99 16.95 -18.47 -7.29
C THR A 99 15.50 -18.91 -7.41
N ARG A 100 14.58 -18.14 -6.84
CA ARG A 100 13.13 -18.29 -7.04
C ARG A 100 12.57 -17.02 -7.64
N VAL A 101 11.73 -17.17 -8.65
CA VAL A 101 11.08 -16.06 -9.33
C VAL A 101 9.58 -16.30 -9.32
N LYS A 102 8.81 -15.25 -9.03
CA LYS A 102 7.35 -15.29 -9.15
C LYS A 102 6.84 -14.00 -9.74
N SER A 103 6.06 -14.12 -10.81
CA SER A 103 5.37 -13.00 -11.44
C SER A 103 3.91 -12.99 -11.00
N GLN A 104 3.37 -11.82 -10.70
CA GLN A 104 1.96 -11.67 -10.32
C GLN A 104 1.40 -10.32 -10.75
N LYS A 105 0.08 -10.26 -10.94
CA LYS A 105 -0.65 -9.00 -11.13
C LYS A 105 -0.82 -8.31 -9.77
N LEU A 106 -0.54 -7.02 -9.70
CA LEU A 106 -0.77 -6.16 -8.55
C LEU A 106 -1.67 -5.01 -8.99
N LYS A 107 -2.80 -4.83 -8.31
CA LYS A 107 -3.65 -3.65 -8.46
C LYS A 107 -3.32 -2.69 -7.31
N VAL A 108 -3.00 -1.45 -7.66
CA VAL A 108 -2.89 -0.35 -6.72
C VAL A 108 -4.14 0.50 -6.89
N LYS A 109 -5.01 0.52 -5.89
CA LYS A 109 -6.21 1.38 -5.87
C LYS A 109 -5.79 2.82 -5.57
N ALA A 110 -6.47 3.79 -6.17
CA ALA A 110 -6.35 5.18 -5.77
C ALA A 110 -6.92 5.33 -4.36
N GLY A 111 -6.27 6.17 -3.55
CA GLY A 111 -6.84 6.60 -2.28
C GLY A 111 -8.10 7.41 -2.53
N GLN A 112 -9.06 7.30 -1.62
CA GLN A 112 -10.19 8.21 -1.66
C GLN A 112 -9.70 9.64 -1.39
N ARG A 113 -10.30 10.61 -2.08
CA ARG A 113 -10.13 12.04 -1.78
C ARG A 113 -10.38 12.27 -0.29
N PRO A 114 -9.59 13.14 0.37
CA PRO A 114 -9.86 13.49 1.74
C PRO A 114 -11.27 14.10 1.85
N ASN A 115 -11.84 14.05 3.05
CA ASN A 115 -13.19 14.54 3.30
C ASN A 115 -13.23 16.07 3.43
N ARG A 116 -12.07 16.70 3.62
CA ARG A 116 -11.85 18.13 3.74
C ARG A 116 -10.57 18.55 2.99
N THR A 117 -10.48 19.83 2.63
CA THR A 117 -9.31 20.46 2.01
C THR A 117 -9.32 21.95 2.28
N ASP A 118 -8.17 22.57 2.10
CA ASP A 118 -8.08 24.03 2.02
C ASP A 118 -8.78 24.53 0.74
N PRO A 119 -9.36 25.74 0.77
CA PRO A 119 -9.92 26.39 -0.40
C PRO A 119 -8.85 26.66 -1.47
N ILE A 120 -9.27 26.66 -2.74
CA ILE A 120 -8.36 26.91 -3.87
C ILE A 120 -8.17 28.40 -4.15
N SER A 121 -9.10 29.22 -3.69
CA SER A 121 -9.05 30.68 -3.75
C SER A 121 -9.66 31.25 -2.47
N THR A 122 -9.55 32.54 -2.25
CA THR A 122 -10.17 33.23 -1.09
C THR A 122 -11.69 33.04 -1.01
N TRP A 123 -12.34 32.68 -2.12
CA TRP A 123 -13.79 32.56 -2.22
C TRP A 123 -14.27 31.20 -2.71
N ASP A 124 -13.38 30.36 -3.25
CA ASP A 124 -13.73 29.15 -3.96
C ASP A 124 -13.15 27.90 -3.32
N CYS A 125 -14.02 26.91 -3.19
CA CYS A 125 -13.65 25.55 -2.92
C CYS A 125 -13.42 24.78 -4.22
N PRO A 126 -12.54 23.76 -4.23
CA PRO A 126 -12.38 22.94 -5.40
C PRO A 126 -13.69 22.18 -5.70
N SER A 127 -13.96 21.91 -6.98
CA SER A 127 -15.20 21.26 -7.43
C SER A 127 -15.50 19.90 -6.78
N TRP A 128 -14.48 19.24 -6.25
CA TRP A 128 -14.63 17.96 -5.56
C TRP A 128 -14.97 18.09 -4.08
N ALA A 129 -14.82 19.28 -3.49
CA ALA A 129 -15.20 19.62 -2.13
C ALA A 129 -15.99 20.94 -2.09
N PRO A 130 -17.20 21.00 -2.66
CA PRO A 130 -17.91 22.25 -2.90
C PRO A 130 -18.59 22.84 -1.65
N ILE A 131 -18.49 22.22 -0.47
CA ILE A 131 -19.15 22.76 0.73
C ILE A 131 -18.19 23.72 1.42
N LYS A 132 -18.57 24.99 1.53
CA LYS A 132 -17.75 26.05 2.15
C LYS A 132 -17.94 26.07 3.66
N GLY A 133 -16.91 25.74 4.43
CA GLY A 133 -16.88 25.88 5.87
C GLY A 133 -16.18 27.17 6.27
N ASN A 134 -16.84 28.01 7.06
CA ASN A 134 -16.24 29.16 7.71
C ASN A 134 -15.76 28.74 9.11
N GLY A 135 -14.44 28.69 9.32
CA GLY A 135 -13.84 28.20 10.56
C GLY A 135 -14.15 29.09 11.75
N ASP A 136 -14.18 30.41 11.55
CA ASP A 136 -14.53 31.38 12.60
C ASP A 136 -15.89 31.11 13.26
N SER A 137 -16.91 30.81 12.44
CA SER A 137 -18.29 30.60 12.91
C SER A 137 -18.68 29.14 13.10
N MET A 138 -17.82 28.21 12.69
CA MET A 138 -18.09 26.78 12.56
C MET A 138 -19.39 26.49 11.78
N ILE A 139 -19.67 27.27 10.72
CA ILE A 139 -20.84 27.09 9.86
C ILE A 139 -20.40 26.59 8.49
N TYR A 140 -21.08 25.58 7.96
CA TYR A 140 -20.91 25.16 6.58
C TYR A 140 -22.08 25.63 5.70
N HIS A 141 -21.72 26.03 4.48
CA HIS A 141 -22.61 26.53 3.44
C HIS A 141 -22.56 25.60 2.23
N MET A 142 -23.73 25.24 1.70
CA MET A 142 -23.86 24.45 0.48
C MET A 142 -23.98 25.33 -0.75
N PRO A 143 -23.60 24.83 -1.95
CA PRO A 143 -23.76 25.57 -3.21
C PRO A 143 -25.17 26.12 -3.47
N GLU A 144 -26.20 25.46 -2.95
CA GLU A 144 -27.61 25.84 -3.16
C GLU A 144 -28.12 26.87 -2.14
N GLN A 145 -27.29 27.34 -1.19
CA GLN A 145 -27.72 28.27 -0.15
C GLN A 145 -27.43 29.72 -0.52
N SER A 146 -28.31 30.64 -0.13
CA SER A 146 -28.22 32.08 -0.45
C SER A 146 -26.93 32.75 0.03
N PHE A 147 -26.33 32.25 1.12
CA PHE A 147 -25.09 32.80 1.67
C PHE A 147 -23.82 32.17 1.08
N TYR A 148 -23.93 31.19 0.19
CA TYR A 148 -22.78 30.46 -0.34
C TYR A 148 -21.78 31.36 -1.08
N ASP A 149 -22.26 32.24 -1.96
CA ASP A 149 -21.41 33.15 -2.74
C ASP A 149 -20.79 34.25 -1.88
N ARG A 150 -21.40 34.53 -0.73
CA ARG A 150 -20.95 35.55 0.24
C ARG A 150 -20.06 34.98 1.33
N THR A 151 -19.90 33.66 1.38
CA THR A 151 -19.07 32.99 2.38
C THR A 151 -17.64 32.85 1.88
N LYS A 152 -16.68 33.35 2.66
CA LYS A 152 -15.27 33.03 2.50
C LYS A 152 -15.01 31.66 3.15
N PRO A 153 -14.73 30.60 2.37
CA PRO A 153 -14.37 29.32 2.95
C PRO A 153 -12.98 29.41 3.59
N GLU A 154 -12.83 28.79 4.76
CA GLU A 154 -11.53 28.48 5.36
C GLU A 154 -11.23 26.99 5.29
N GLU A 155 -12.27 26.15 5.33
CA GLU A 155 -12.18 24.72 5.12
C GLU A 155 -13.27 24.29 4.13
N CYS A 156 -12.92 23.43 3.17
CA CYS A 156 -13.82 22.97 2.12
C CYS A 156 -14.13 21.49 2.31
N PHE A 157 -15.40 21.12 2.33
CA PHE A 157 -15.84 19.75 2.59
C PHE A 157 -16.40 19.06 1.35
N ARG A 158 -16.14 17.75 1.27
CA ARG A 158 -16.66 16.90 0.20
C ARG A 158 -18.12 16.50 0.39
N THR A 159 -18.56 16.38 1.64
CA THR A 159 -19.91 15.92 2.01
C THR A 159 -20.34 16.62 3.29
N GLU A 160 -21.65 16.79 3.50
CA GLU A 160 -22.19 17.35 4.75
C GLU A 160 -21.71 16.58 5.98
N GLY A 161 -21.75 15.24 5.92
CA GLY A 161 -21.27 14.41 7.02
C GLY A 161 -19.81 14.65 7.39
N ALA A 162 -18.98 15.14 6.45
CA ALA A 162 -17.60 15.54 6.74
C ALA A 162 -17.53 16.86 7.48
N ALA A 163 -18.35 17.84 7.10
CA ALA A 163 -18.45 19.12 7.78
C ALA A 163 -18.97 18.92 9.21
N VAL A 164 -20.05 18.14 9.38
CA VAL A 164 -20.61 17.81 10.69
C VAL A 164 -19.61 17.02 11.55
N ALA A 165 -18.90 16.05 10.98
CA ALA A 165 -17.86 15.32 11.69
C ALA A 165 -16.66 16.20 12.09
N ALA A 166 -16.42 17.31 11.37
CA ALA A 166 -15.44 18.32 11.73
C ALA A 166 -15.96 19.34 12.76
N GLY A 167 -17.22 19.24 13.19
CA GLY A 167 -17.84 20.11 14.19
C GLY A 167 -18.62 21.28 13.61
N TYR A 168 -18.76 21.37 12.27
CA TYR A 168 -19.49 22.45 11.63
C TYR A 168 -21.00 22.20 11.66
N ARG A 169 -21.77 23.25 11.92
CA ARG A 169 -23.23 23.25 11.80
C ARG A 169 -23.67 23.76 10.44
N LYS A 170 -24.82 23.30 9.96
CA LYS A 170 -25.41 23.79 8.70
C LYS A 170 -25.79 25.26 8.82
N SER A 171 -25.52 26.06 7.80
CA SER A 171 -26.04 27.44 7.74
C SER A 171 -27.55 27.41 7.80
N LYS A 172 -28.11 28.34 8.57
CA LYS A 172 -29.52 28.67 8.46
C LYS A 172 -29.70 29.28 7.06
N VAL A 173 -30.67 28.74 6.34
CA VAL A 173 -31.03 29.19 4.99
C VAL A 173 -31.51 30.63 5.02
#